data_AF-A0A495XGS6-F1
#
_entry.id   AF-A0A495XGS6-F1
#
_cell.length_a   1.000
_cell.length_b   1.000
_cell.length_c   1.000
_cell.angle_alpha   90.00
_cell.angle_beta   90.00
_cell.angle_gamma   90.00
#
_symmetry.space_group_name_H-M   'P 1'
#
loop_
_entity.id
_entity.type
_entity.pdbx_description
1 polymer ?
#
loop_
_entity_poly.entity_id
_entity_poly.type
_entity_poly.pdbx_seq_one_letter_code
_entity_poly.pdbx_strand_id
1 'polypeptide(L)'
;MYRVAIALVVLGALITFTSLALVLSPGAPDVDVRAVAVRALDSARRATDSVAVADEVAGVLPPGARAVVVRPAHDNEQPSRTATPRVAVLVGDVDQAAVGLLVASGGMVGAHATPDGWWASVAVPATVPPPTLPALALLVGAVLLGAAATGVNRTKAAPPSSRQKDVLVRGLTDLMPKLPEGVAWQAENLLAAAGVRLVVPDGRPVDPRRHHVVGTEPTDDEDAVDTVARTVRPGYADGERMVVCPSVIAYVPDEG
;
A
#
# COMPACT_ATOMS: atom_id res chain seq x y z
N MET A 1 17.10 -9.72 20.03
CA MET A 1 16.32 -10.78 19.33
C MET A 1 15.27 -10.22 18.36
N TYR A 2 14.50 -9.18 18.71
CA TYR A 2 13.41 -8.62 17.86
C TYR A 2 13.82 -8.18 16.44
N ARG A 3 15.03 -7.64 16.25
CA ARG A 3 15.54 -7.20 14.93
C ARG A 3 15.83 -8.35 13.96
N VAL A 4 16.16 -9.53 14.47
CA VAL A 4 16.44 -10.72 13.65
C VAL A 4 15.13 -11.33 13.15
N ALA A 5 14.07 -11.30 13.96
CA ALA A 5 12.75 -11.77 13.58
C ALA A 5 12.14 -10.92 12.44
N ILE A 6 12.26 -9.59 12.52
CA ILE A 6 11.78 -8.68 11.46
C ILE A 6 12.55 -8.92 10.15
N ALA A 7 13.87 -9.10 10.22
CA ALA A 7 14.70 -9.37 9.03
C ALA A 7 14.30 -10.70 8.36
N LEU A 8 13.98 -11.74 9.13
CA LEU A 8 13.55 -13.04 8.61
C LEU A 8 12.15 -13.00 7.98
N VAL A 9 11.23 -12.22 8.54
CA VAL A 9 9.88 -12.03 7.97
C VAL A 9 9.95 -11.26 6.65
N VAL A 10 10.78 -10.21 6.57
CA VAL A 10 11.00 -9.46 5.34
C VAL A 10 11.66 -10.34 4.26
N LEU A 11 12.65 -11.16 4.65
CA LEU A 11 13.31 -12.08 3.73
C LEU A 11 12.36 -13.18 3.23
N GLY A 12 11.52 -13.74 4.10
CA GLY A 12 10.50 -14.72 3.73
C GLY A 12 9.45 -14.15 2.78
N ALA A 13 8.97 -12.92 3.02
CA ALA A 13 8.07 -12.23 2.12
C ALA A 13 8.71 -11.96 0.75
N LEU A 14 10.00 -11.61 0.72
CA LEU A 14 10.76 -11.37 -0.51
C LEU A 14 11.00 -12.66 -1.32
N ILE A 15 11.30 -13.77 -0.65
CA ILE A 15 11.48 -15.10 -1.29
C ILE A 15 10.15 -15.60 -1.85
N THR A 16 9.05 -15.40 -1.11
CA THR A 16 7.72 -15.82 -1.57
C THR A 16 7.24 -14.95 -2.74
N PHE A 17 7.54 -13.65 -2.70
CA PHE A 17 7.28 -12.71 -3.79
C PHE A 17 8.06 -13.06 -5.07
N THR A 18 9.37 -13.33 -4.95
CA THR A 18 10.22 -13.71 -6.09
C THR A 18 9.81 -15.07 -6.69
N SER A 19 9.42 -16.02 -5.85
CA SER A 19 8.95 -17.34 -6.30
C SER A 19 7.60 -17.26 -7.03
N LEU A 20 6.67 -16.45 -6.51
CA LEU A 20 5.36 -16.25 -7.14
C LEU A 20 5.47 -15.44 -8.45
N ALA A 21 6.40 -14.47 -8.50
CA ALA A 21 6.73 -13.74 -9.72
C ALA A 21 7.34 -14.64 -10.80
N LEU A 22 8.12 -15.67 -10.42
CA LEU A 22 8.66 -16.65 -11.36
C LEU A 22 7.58 -17.58 -11.94
N VAL A 23 6.63 -18.01 -11.12
CA VAL A 23 5.55 -18.94 -11.52
C VAL A 23 4.48 -18.24 -12.37
N LEU A 24 4.25 -16.95 -12.14
CA LEU A 24 3.30 -16.14 -12.91
C LEU A 24 3.95 -15.39 -14.07
N SER A 25 5.25 -15.62 -14.35
CA SER A 25 5.95 -14.93 -15.41
C SER A 25 5.40 -15.38 -16.77
N PRO A 26 4.71 -14.51 -17.53
CA PRO A 26 4.41 -14.82 -18.93
C PRO A 26 5.76 -15.03 -19.65
N GLY A 27 5.80 -15.97 -20.60
CA GLY A 27 7.01 -16.27 -21.36
C GLY A 27 7.68 -14.98 -21.82
N ALA A 28 8.96 -14.82 -21.47
CA ALA A 28 9.69 -13.57 -21.67
C ALA A 28 9.51 -13.11 -23.12
N PRO A 29 8.86 -11.97 -23.40
CA PRO A 29 8.91 -11.41 -24.73
C PRO A 29 10.36 -11.09 -25.06
N ASP A 30 10.73 -11.18 -26.33
CA ASP A 30 12.06 -10.88 -26.90
C ASP A 30 12.52 -9.41 -26.72
N VAL A 31 11.79 -8.65 -25.89
CA VAL A 31 12.01 -7.23 -25.66
C VAL A 31 12.80 -7.05 -24.38
N ASP A 32 14.07 -6.68 -24.53
CA ASP A 32 14.90 -6.22 -23.42
C ASP A 32 14.34 -4.91 -22.86
N VAL A 33 13.51 -5.03 -21.80
CA VAL A 33 12.86 -3.90 -21.12
C VAL A 33 13.86 -2.91 -20.53
N ARG A 34 15.07 -3.35 -20.17
CA ARG A 34 16.14 -2.46 -19.71
C ARG A 34 16.67 -1.64 -20.88
N ALA A 35 16.90 -2.25 -22.03
CA ALA A 35 17.28 -1.52 -23.24
C ALA A 35 16.18 -0.55 -23.72
N VAL A 36 14.90 -0.85 -23.48
CA VAL A 36 13.81 0.11 -23.73
C VAL A 36 13.86 1.27 -22.74
N ALA A 37 14.08 1.02 -21.45
CA ALA A 37 14.21 2.08 -20.44
C ALA A 37 15.40 3.02 -20.72
N VAL A 38 16.54 2.47 -21.15
CA VAL A 38 17.72 3.27 -21.57
C VAL A 38 17.37 4.16 -22.76
N ARG A 39 16.76 3.60 -23.83
CA ARG A 39 16.35 4.37 -25.01
C ARG A 39 15.32 5.46 -24.69
N ALA A 40 14.38 5.18 -23.80
CA ALA A 40 13.42 6.17 -23.32
C ALA A 40 14.13 7.32 -22.60
N LEU A 41 15.08 7.01 -21.70
CA LEU A 41 15.84 8.03 -20.96
C LEU A 41 16.74 8.86 -21.89
N ASP A 42 17.43 8.23 -22.83
CA ASP A 42 18.27 8.94 -23.80
C ASP A 42 17.46 9.86 -24.71
N SER A 43 16.22 9.49 -25.04
CA SER A 43 15.31 10.32 -25.83
C SER A 43 14.76 11.49 -25.02
N ALA A 44 14.40 11.24 -23.75
CA ALA A 44 13.97 12.29 -22.83
C ALA A 44 15.04 13.38 -22.63
N ARG A 45 16.32 13.00 -22.53
CA ARG A 45 17.43 13.95 -22.31
C ARG A 45 17.72 14.86 -23.51
N ARG A 46 17.23 14.52 -24.71
CA ARG A 46 17.36 15.36 -25.91
C ARG A 46 16.25 16.42 -26.03
N ALA A 47 15.16 16.27 -25.28
CA ALA A 47 14.02 17.16 -25.34
C ALA A 47 14.21 18.40 -24.45
N THR A 48 13.62 19.52 -24.88
CA THR A 48 13.79 20.84 -24.24
C THR A 48 12.79 21.13 -23.12
N ASP A 49 11.61 20.51 -23.15
CA ASP A 49 10.55 20.69 -22.17
C ASP A 49 9.77 19.40 -21.91
N SER A 50 8.91 19.39 -20.89
CA SER A 50 8.16 18.20 -20.45
C SER A 50 7.18 17.65 -21.49
N VAL A 51 6.70 18.48 -22.42
CA VAL A 51 5.80 18.04 -23.51
C VAL A 51 6.62 17.33 -24.58
N ALA A 52 7.72 17.94 -25.00
CA ALA A 52 8.68 17.32 -25.92
C ALA A 52 9.26 16.01 -25.37
N VAL A 53 9.53 15.93 -24.05
CA VAL A 53 9.95 14.68 -23.40
C VAL A 53 8.89 13.60 -23.58
N ALA A 54 7.61 13.92 -23.37
CA ALA A 54 6.56 12.92 -23.47
C ALA A 54 6.40 12.38 -24.91
N ASP A 55 6.53 13.26 -25.92
CA ASP A 55 6.40 12.90 -27.33
C ASP A 55 7.61 12.07 -27.82
N GLU A 56 8.84 12.49 -27.50
CA GLU A 56 10.07 11.76 -27.85
C GLU A 56 10.10 10.36 -27.21
N VAL A 57 9.73 10.27 -25.93
CA VAL A 57 9.66 8.99 -25.22
C VAL A 57 8.56 8.10 -25.81
N ALA A 58 7.38 8.65 -26.15
CA ALA A 58 6.30 7.89 -26.76
C ALA A 58 6.70 7.29 -28.12
N GLY A 59 7.55 8.00 -28.88
CA GLY A 59 8.07 7.55 -30.18
C GLY A 59 8.99 6.33 -30.11
N VAL A 60 9.69 6.12 -28.99
CA VAL A 60 10.62 4.98 -28.80
C VAL A 60 10.01 3.81 -28.04
N LEU A 61 8.80 3.97 -27.48
CA LEU A 61 8.14 2.93 -26.70
C LEU A 61 7.44 1.87 -27.58
N PRO A 62 7.63 0.56 -27.30
CA PRO A 62 6.90 -0.51 -27.97
C PRO A 62 5.38 -0.32 -27.84
N PRO A 63 4.57 -0.75 -28.83
CA PRO A 63 3.11 -0.62 -28.78
C PRO A 63 2.52 -1.14 -27.45
N GLY A 64 1.63 -0.36 -26.85
CA GLY A 64 1.01 -0.68 -25.56
C GLY A 64 1.90 -0.42 -24.33
N ALA A 65 3.21 -0.20 -24.49
CA ALA A 65 4.09 0.16 -23.39
C ALA A 65 3.76 1.57 -22.85
N ARG A 66 3.97 1.72 -21.55
CA ARG A 66 3.85 2.97 -20.79
C ARG A 66 5.15 3.30 -20.10
N ALA A 67 5.50 4.58 -20.00
CA ALA A 67 6.69 5.01 -19.27
C ALA A 67 6.37 6.12 -18.27
N VAL A 68 7.16 6.17 -17.21
CA VAL A 68 7.31 7.37 -16.41
C VAL A 68 8.76 7.81 -16.49
N VAL A 69 8.96 9.09 -16.79
CA VAL A 69 10.26 9.73 -16.84
C VAL A 69 10.28 10.81 -15.79
N VAL A 70 11.35 10.84 -15.01
CA VAL A 70 11.57 11.86 -14.00
C VAL A 70 12.83 12.61 -14.36
N ARG A 71 12.69 13.93 -14.43
CA ARG A 71 13.81 14.85 -14.59
C ARG A 71 14.07 15.60 -13.29
N PRO A 72 15.34 15.85 -12.95
CA PRO A 72 15.66 16.77 -11.86
C PRO A 72 15.09 18.16 -12.19
N ALA A 73 14.60 18.86 -11.17
CA ALA A 73 14.19 20.25 -11.32
C ALA A 73 15.42 21.15 -11.42
N HIS A 74 15.38 22.17 -12.28
CA HIS A 74 16.39 23.22 -12.28
C HIS A 74 16.19 24.16 -11.08
N ASP A 75 17.21 24.97 -10.76
CA ASP A 75 17.10 25.98 -9.72
C ASP A 75 15.89 26.90 -9.98
N ASN A 76 15.00 26.99 -9.00
CA ASN A 76 13.74 27.76 -9.04
C ASN A 76 12.65 27.21 -9.97
N GLU A 77 12.82 26.01 -10.52
CA GLU A 77 11.78 25.32 -11.26
C GLU A 77 10.79 24.65 -10.30
N GLN A 78 9.49 24.94 -10.46
CA GLN A 78 8.47 24.30 -9.64
C GLN A 78 8.24 22.84 -10.08
N PRO A 79 8.00 21.92 -9.13
CA PRO A 79 7.60 20.56 -9.47
C PRO A 79 6.36 20.58 -10.36
N SER A 80 6.41 19.84 -11.46
CA SER A 80 5.33 19.79 -12.43
C SER A 80 5.13 18.36 -12.95
N ARG A 81 3.92 18.11 -13.45
CA ARG A 81 3.51 16.82 -14.00
C ARG A 81 2.86 17.05 -15.35
N THR A 82 3.41 16.41 -16.37
CA THR A 82 2.82 16.34 -17.71
C THR A 82 2.52 14.88 -18.00
N ALA A 83 1.34 14.58 -18.55
CA ALA A 83 0.97 13.21 -18.85
C ALA A 83 0.29 13.12 -20.22
N THR A 84 0.75 12.18 -21.02
CA THR A 84 0.05 11.66 -22.20
C THR A 84 -0.53 10.29 -21.86
N PRO A 85 -1.35 9.69 -22.73
CA PRO A 85 -1.90 8.35 -22.50
C PRO A 85 -0.84 7.24 -22.30
N ARG A 86 0.41 7.48 -22.73
CA ARG A 86 1.51 6.50 -22.69
C ARG A 86 2.70 6.93 -21.83
N VAL A 87 2.91 8.22 -21.61
CA VAL A 87 4.08 8.73 -20.89
C VAL A 87 3.67 9.73 -19.85
N ALA A 88 4.15 9.58 -18.62
CA ALA A 88 4.11 10.65 -17.63
C ALA A 88 5.51 11.21 -17.41
N VAL A 89 5.62 12.52 -17.37
CA VAL A 89 6.85 13.26 -17.09
C VAL A 89 6.67 13.98 -15.77
N LEU A 90 7.60 13.76 -14.85
CA LEU A 90 7.63 14.38 -13.54
C LEU A 90 8.90 15.22 -13.42
N VAL A 91 8.77 16.42 -12.87
CA VAL A 91 9.88 17.33 -12.61
C VAL A 91 10.08 17.44 -11.10
N GLY A 92 11.29 17.17 -10.63
CA GLY A 92 11.68 17.29 -9.22
C GLY A 92 11.99 15.95 -8.55
N ASP A 93 12.20 16.00 -7.24
CA ASP A 93 12.49 14.81 -6.43
C ASP A 93 11.22 13.97 -6.27
N VAL A 94 11.20 12.83 -6.97
CA VAL A 94 10.14 11.84 -6.82
C VAL A 94 10.76 10.52 -6.39
N ASP A 95 10.19 9.92 -5.35
CA ASP A 95 10.59 8.61 -4.86
C ASP A 95 10.46 7.57 -5.99
N GLN A 96 11.60 7.01 -6.40
CA GLN A 96 11.71 6.00 -7.45
C GLN A 96 10.81 4.78 -7.17
N ALA A 97 10.62 4.43 -5.90
CA ALA A 97 9.76 3.34 -5.49
C ALA A 97 8.27 3.66 -5.70
N ALA A 98 7.85 4.89 -5.38
CA ALA A 98 6.46 5.32 -5.53
C ALA A 98 6.01 5.36 -6.99
N VAL A 99 6.92 5.70 -7.90
CA VAL A 99 6.63 5.78 -9.33
C VAL A 99 6.76 4.43 -10.02
N GLY A 100 7.67 3.55 -9.58
CA GLY A 100 7.72 2.16 -10.03
C GLY A 100 6.41 1.39 -9.79
N LEU A 101 5.70 1.73 -8.70
CA LEU A 101 4.39 1.16 -8.34
C LEU A 101 3.24 1.64 -9.24
N LEU A 102 3.28 2.88 -9.72
CA LEU A 102 2.30 3.43 -10.67
C LEU A 102 2.40 2.79 -12.07
N VAL A 103 3.60 2.31 -12.42
CA VAL A 103 3.90 1.66 -13.70
C VAL A 103 3.57 0.16 -13.68
N ALA A 104 3.50 -0.47 -12.50
CA ALA A 104 3.35 -1.92 -12.32
C ALA A 104 1.91 -2.45 -12.49
N SER A 105 1.08 -1.87 -13.34
CA SER A 105 -0.31 -2.31 -13.59
C SER A 105 -0.43 -3.54 -14.50
N GLY A 106 0.51 -4.49 -14.44
CA GLY A 106 0.42 -5.79 -15.13
C GLY A 106 1.37 -6.03 -16.31
N GLY A 107 2.51 -5.34 -16.38
CA GLY A 107 3.53 -5.54 -17.41
C GLY A 107 4.94 -5.79 -16.85
N MET A 108 5.87 -6.25 -17.68
CA MET A 108 7.29 -6.33 -17.30
C MET A 108 7.86 -4.92 -17.14
N VAL A 109 8.59 -4.69 -16.06
CA VAL A 109 9.12 -3.37 -15.71
C VAL A 109 10.65 -3.33 -15.92
N GLY A 110 11.11 -2.38 -16.73
CA GLY A 110 12.52 -2.01 -16.84
C GLY A 110 12.74 -0.61 -16.25
N ALA A 111 13.81 -0.41 -15.48
CA ALA A 111 14.17 0.89 -14.94
C ALA A 111 15.63 1.24 -15.23
N HIS A 112 15.90 2.52 -15.46
CA HIS A 112 17.24 3.05 -15.61
C HIS A 112 17.36 4.44 -15.00
N ALA A 113 18.50 4.72 -14.37
CA ALA A 113 18.81 6.01 -13.75
C ALA A 113 20.23 6.42 -14.14
N THR A 114 20.45 7.72 -14.26
CA THR A 114 21.74 8.31 -14.58
C THR A 114 22.28 9.12 -13.38
N PRO A 115 23.60 9.37 -13.32
CA PRO A 115 24.23 10.08 -12.20
C PRO A 115 23.77 11.53 -12.01
N ASP A 116 23.22 12.15 -13.06
CA ASP A 116 22.68 13.51 -13.07
C ASP A 116 21.23 13.59 -12.55
N GLY A 117 20.69 12.52 -11.98
CA GLY A 117 19.38 12.50 -11.31
C GLY A 117 18.20 12.22 -12.22
N TRP A 118 18.43 12.03 -13.52
CA TRP A 118 17.38 11.55 -14.42
C TRP A 118 17.13 10.06 -14.20
N TRP A 119 15.87 9.67 -14.34
CA TRP A 119 15.54 8.25 -14.34
C TRP A 119 14.22 7.98 -15.10
N ALA A 120 14.10 6.76 -15.63
CA ALA A 120 12.91 6.28 -16.32
C ALA A 120 12.53 4.88 -15.85
N SER A 121 11.22 4.62 -15.78
CA SER A 121 10.64 3.28 -15.63
C SER A 121 9.65 3.03 -16.75
N VAL A 122 9.73 1.85 -17.36
CA VAL A 122 8.90 1.43 -18.49
C VAL A 122 8.18 0.15 -18.13
N ALA A 123 6.86 0.11 -18.28
CA ALA A 123 6.08 -1.11 -18.28
C ALA A 123 5.69 -1.49 -19.70
N VAL A 124 6.01 -2.72 -20.08
CA VAL A 124 5.52 -3.34 -21.31
C VAL A 124 4.42 -4.33 -20.94
N PRO A 125 3.17 -4.17 -21.45
CA PRO A 125 2.10 -5.11 -21.15
C PRO A 125 2.53 -6.51 -21.58
N ALA A 126 2.32 -7.48 -20.70
CA ALA A 126 2.49 -8.87 -21.09
C ALA A 126 1.48 -9.21 -22.18
N THR A 127 1.89 -9.99 -23.18
CA THR A 127 1.02 -10.51 -24.25
C THR A 127 -0.08 -11.44 -23.75
N VAL A 128 -0.05 -11.81 -22.46
CA VAL A 128 -1.06 -12.62 -21.78
C VAL A 128 -1.82 -11.73 -20.79
N PRO A 129 -3.16 -11.63 -20.87
CA PRO A 129 -3.94 -10.84 -19.93
C PRO A 129 -3.73 -11.36 -18.51
N PRO A 130 -3.36 -10.52 -17.52
CA PRO A 130 -3.18 -10.97 -16.16
C PRO A 130 -4.54 -11.39 -15.57
N PRO A 131 -4.58 -12.43 -14.71
CA PRO A 131 -5.75 -12.64 -13.87
C PRO A 131 -5.96 -11.37 -13.03
N THR A 132 -7.20 -10.90 -12.90
CA THR A 132 -7.57 -9.59 -12.34
C THR A 132 -7.41 -9.45 -10.82
N LEU A 133 -7.06 -10.53 -10.12
CA LEU A 133 -7.05 -10.60 -8.65
C LEU A 133 -5.72 -10.23 -7.93
N PRO A 134 -4.49 -10.45 -8.47
CA PRO A 134 -3.25 -10.08 -7.80
C PRO A 134 -2.89 -8.57 -7.89
N ALA A 135 -3.48 -7.82 -8.83
CA ALA A 135 -3.22 -6.39 -8.98
C ALA A 135 -3.73 -5.55 -7.80
N LEU A 136 -4.81 -5.98 -7.13
CA LEU A 136 -5.35 -5.31 -5.95
C LEU A 136 -4.50 -5.56 -4.69
N ALA A 137 -3.91 -6.76 -4.57
CA ALA A 137 -3.01 -7.11 -3.47
C ALA A 137 -1.69 -6.31 -3.53
N LEU A 138 -1.20 -6.02 -4.73
CA LEU A 138 -0.03 -5.14 -4.96
C LEU A 138 -0.30 -3.69 -4.54
N LEU A 139 -1.52 -3.17 -4.75
CA LEU A 139 -1.92 -1.82 -4.35
C LEU A 139 -1.98 -1.66 -2.82
N VAL A 140 -2.45 -2.67 -2.09
CA VAL A 140 -2.49 -2.66 -0.62
C VAL A 140 -1.09 -2.79 -0.01
N GLY A 141 -0.22 -3.62 -0.59
CA GLY A 141 1.18 -3.72 -0.17
C GLY A 141 1.98 -2.42 -0.40
N ALA A 142 1.69 -1.71 -1.50
CA ALA A 142 2.31 -0.44 -1.86
C ALA A 142 1.95 0.72 -0.92
N VAL A 143 0.68 0.81 -0.50
CA VAL A 143 0.23 1.81 0.47
C VAL A 143 0.83 1.54 1.85
N LEU A 144 1.02 0.26 2.22
CA LEU A 144 1.64 -0.13 3.48
C LEU A 144 3.17 0.03 3.49
N LEU A 145 3.85 -0.12 2.34
CA LEU A 145 5.29 0.19 2.21
C LEU A 145 5.57 1.71 2.04
N GLY A 146 4.69 2.46 1.38
CA GLY A 146 4.83 3.91 1.20
C GLY A 146 4.76 4.69 2.53
N ALA A 147 4.04 4.16 3.53
CA ALA A 147 4.05 4.72 4.88
C ALA A 147 5.35 4.43 5.65
N ALA A 148 6.12 3.41 5.26
CA ALA A 148 7.38 3.03 5.91
C ALA A 148 8.63 3.66 5.26
N ALA A 149 8.55 4.07 3.98
CA ALA A 149 9.71 4.57 3.22
C ALA A 149 9.97 6.10 3.34
N THR A 150 9.11 6.86 4.03
CA THR A 150 9.35 8.28 4.35
C THR A 150 10.52 8.53 5.33
N GLY A 151 11.40 7.55 5.55
CA GLY A 151 12.39 7.56 6.62
C GLY A 151 13.81 7.12 6.27
N VAL A 152 14.20 6.95 5.00
CA VAL A 152 15.54 6.39 4.68
C VAL A 152 16.65 7.44 4.51
N ASN A 153 16.31 8.75 4.51
CA ASN A 153 17.34 9.81 4.60
C ASN A 153 17.27 10.66 5.88
N ARG A 154 16.73 10.11 6.98
CA ARG A 154 16.97 10.67 8.31
C ARG A 154 18.08 9.91 8.99
N THR A 155 19.28 10.49 8.95
CA THR A 155 20.21 10.40 10.08
C THR A 155 19.41 10.60 11.37
N LYS A 156 19.20 9.52 12.14
CA LYS A 156 18.59 9.51 13.48
C LYS A 156 17.07 9.81 13.53
N ALA A 157 16.21 9.00 12.90
CA ALA A 157 14.75 9.15 13.00
C ALA A 157 14.15 8.52 14.28
N ALA A 158 13.40 9.32 15.03
CA ALA A 158 12.50 8.87 16.09
C ALA A 158 11.37 7.98 15.52
N PRO A 159 10.79 7.07 16.32
CA PRO A 159 9.67 6.22 15.89
C PRO A 159 8.48 7.06 15.37
N PRO A 160 7.65 6.52 14.46
CA PRO A 160 6.47 7.22 13.96
C PRO A 160 5.62 7.70 15.13
N SER A 161 5.16 8.96 15.06
CA SER A 161 4.33 9.52 16.12
C SER A 161 3.07 8.68 16.30
N SER A 162 2.64 8.44 17.54
CA SER A 162 1.46 7.61 17.82
C SER A 162 0.22 8.05 17.04
N ARG A 163 0.09 9.36 16.77
CA ARG A 163 -0.99 9.94 15.97
C ARG A 163 -1.02 9.45 14.52
N GLN A 164 0.14 9.28 13.88
CA GLN A 164 0.22 8.80 12.50
C GLN A 164 -0.15 7.32 12.42
N LYS A 165 0.30 6.51 13.39
CA LYS A 165 -0.09 5.10 13.51
C LYS A 165 -1.60 4.97 13.68
N ASP A 166 -2.23 5.81 14.51
CA ASP A 166 -3.69 5.77 14.72
C ASP A 166 -4.48 6.04 13.43
N VAL A 167 -4.05 7.02 12.64
CA VAL A 167 -4.71 7.37 11.38
C VAL A 167 -4.63 6.20 10.39
N LEU A 168 -3.49 5.52 10.33
CA LEU A 168 -3.31 4.34 9.48
C LEU A 168 -4.17 3.16 9.95
N VAL A 169 -4.17 2.88 11.26
CA VAL A 169 -5.00 1.81 11.83
C VAL A 169 -6.48 2.08 11.54
N ARG A 170 -6.97 3.29 11.80
CA ARG A 170 -8.36 3.67 11.50
C ARG A 170 -8.69 3.49 10.02
N GLY A 171 -7.88 4.07 9.14
CA GLY A 171 -8.08 3.98 7.70
C GLY A 171 -8.11 2.53 7.20
N LEU A 172 -7.19 1.69 7.68
CA LEU A 172 -7.17 0.28 7.30
C LEU A 172 -8.40 -0.47 7.81
N THR A 173 -8.77 -0.27 9.07
CA THR A 173 -9.94 -0.93 9.68
C THR A 173 -11.27 -0.52 9.07
N ASP A 174 -11.40 0.71 8.56
CA ASP A 174 -12.58 1.17 7.80
C ASP A 174 -12.65 0.55 6.40
N LEU A 175 -11.51 0.19 5.81
CA LEU A 175 -11.43 -0.43 4.49
C LEU A 175 -11.60 -1.95 4.54
N MET A 176 -11.17 -2.62 5.61
CA MET A 176 -11.19 -4.07 5.73
C MET A 176 -12.50 -4.76 5.31
N PRO A 177 -13.70 -4.29 5.72
CA PRO A 177 -14.96 -4.93 5.32
C PRO A 177 -15.25 -4.86 3.81
N LYS A 178 -14.55 -3.97 3.09
CA LYS A 178 -14.67 -3.76 1.64
C LYS A 178 -13.59 -4.52 0.86
N LEU A 179 -12.62 -5.12 1.56
CA LEU A 179 -11.55 -5.88 0.94
C LEU A 179 -12.00 -7.32 0.68
N PRO A 180 -11.45 -7.99 -0.35
CA PRO A 180 -11.59 -9.43 -0.49
C PRO A 180 -11.08 -10.16 0.76
N GLU A 181 -11.73 -11.27 1.13
CA GLU A 181 -11.49 -11.99 2.39
C GLU A 181 -10.00 -12.30 2.65
N GLY A 182 -9.29 -12.84 1.65
CA GLY A 182 -7.86 -13.14 1.79
C GLY A 182 -6.99 -11.91 2.03
N VAL A 183 -7.39 -10.74 1.51
CA VAL A 183 -6.67 -9.47 1.72
C VAL A 183 -7.02 -8.88 3.10
N ALA A 184 -8.27 -9.00 3.53
CA ALA A 184 -8.68 -8.59 4.87
C ALA A 184 -7.95 -9.39 5.96
N TRP A 185 -7.85 -10.72 5.80
CA TRP A 185 -7.09 -11.59 6.70
C TRP A 185 -5.60 -11.21 6.75
N GLN A 186 -5.00 -10.90 5.60
CA GLN A 186 -3.62 -10.42 5.54
C GLN A 186 -3.44 -9.07 6.26
N ALA A 187 -4.40 -8.16 6.10
CA ALA A 187 -4.38 -6.85 6.76
C ALA A 187 -4.48 -6.98 8.29
N GLU A 188 -5.30 -7.89 8.79
CA GLU A 188 -5.39 -8.22 10.23
C GLU A 188 -4.06 -8.73 10.78
N ASN A 189 -3.43 -9.66 10.08
CA ASN A 189 -2.12 -10.20 10.47
C ASN A 189 -1.05 -9.11 10.52
N LEU A 190 -1.09 -8.14 9.61
CA LEU A 190 -0.16 -7.00 9.62
C LEU A 190 -0.42 -6.05 10.79
N LEU A 191 -1.68 -5.79 11.13
CA LEU A 191 -2.05 -5.03 12.33
C LEU A 191 -1.53 -5.73 13.60
N ALA A 192 -1.74 -7.05 13.71
CA ALA A 192 -1.24 -7.85 14.81
C ALA A 192 0.30 -7.80 14.92
N ALA A 193 1.01 -7.94 13.80
CA ALA A 193 2.47 -7.81 13.76
C ALA A 193 2.98 -6.41 14.16
N ALA A 194 2.17 -5.37 13.92
CA ALA A 194 2.44 -3.99 14.35
C ALA A 194 2.07 -3.71 15.83
N GLY A 195 1.67 -4.74 16.58
CA GLY A 195 1.26 -4.65 17.98
C GLY A 195 -0.17 -4.16 18.19
N VAL A 196 -0.97 -4.08 17.13
CA VAL A 196 -2.38 -3.70 17.20
C VAL A 196 -3.22 -4.96 17.36
N ARG A 197 -3.95 -5.05 18.45
CA ARG A 197 -4.75 -6.21 18.84
C ARG A 197 -6.22 -5.98 18.52
N LEU A 198 -6.85 -6.99 17.92
CA LEU A 198 -8.30 -7.06 17.73
C LEU A 198 -9.00 -7.19 19.09
N VAL A 199 -10.08 -6.44 19.28
CA VAL A 199 -10.88 -6.44 20.52
C VAL A 199 -12.31 -6.82 20.19
N VAL A 200 -12.72 -8.00 20.68
CA VAL A 200 -14.09 -8.54 20.59
C VAL A 200 -14.53 -8.86 22.02
N PRO A 201 -15.16 -7.92 22.74
CA PRO A 201 -15.43 -8.04 24.18
C PRO A 201 -16.71 -8.83 24.50
N ASP A 202 -17.10 -9.82 23.70
CA ASP A 202 -18.31 -10.60 23.91
C ASP A 202 -18.31 -11.28 25.29
N GLY A 203 -19.44 -11.22 25.99
CA GLY A 203 -19.61 -11.72 27.37
C GLY A 203 -18.85 -10.94 28.44
N ARG A 204 -18.24 -9.80 28.11
CA ARG A 204 -17.58 -8.92 29.11
C ARG A 204 -18.53 -7.82 29.59
N PRO A 205 -18.34 -7.30 30.82
CA PRO A 205 -19.04 -6.11 31.28
C PRO A 205 -18.86 -4.95 30.29
N VAL A 206 -19.94 -4.19 30.07
CA VAL A 206 -19.89 -3.00 29.23
C VAL A 206 -19.06 -1.93 29.95
N ASP A 207 -18.00 -1.46 29.30
CA ASP A 207 -17.23 -0.29 29.72
C ASP A 207 -17.54 0.88 28.77
N PRO A 208 -18.31 1.90 29.18
CA PRO A 208 -18.65 3.05 28.34
C PRO A 208 -17.44 3.87 27.84
N ARG A 209 -16.28 3.74 28.49
CA ARG A 209 -15.04 4.42 28.05
C ARG A 209 -14.33 3.67 26.94
N ARG A 210 -14.59 2.37 26.78
CA ARG A 210 -13.91 1.49 25.83
C ARG A 210 -14.84 0.92 24.78
N HIS A 211 -16.15 0.89 25.02
CA HIS A 211 -17.15 0.31 24.13
C HIS A 211 -18.12 1.38 23.61
N HIS A 212 -18.54 1.23 22.36
CA HIS A 212 -19.62 2.03 21.79
C HIS A 212 -20.87 1.17 21.69
N VAL A 213 -21.80 1.35 22.62
CA VAL A 213 -23.08 0.61 22.61
C VAL A 213 -23.96 1.18 21.50
N VAL A 214 -24.29 0.34 20.52
CA VAL A 214 -25.10 0.72 19.35
C VAL A 214 -26.51 0.12 19.37
N GLY A 215 -26.77 -0.77 20.32
CA GLY A 215 -28.08 -1.39 20.51
C GLY A 215 -28.12 -2.19 21.80
N THR A 216 -29.31 -2.69 22.11
CA THR A 216 -29.58 -3.51 23.30
C THR A 216 -30.32 -4.78 22.90
N GLU A 217 -30.16 -5.83 23.69
CA GLU A 217 -30.84 -7.12 23.52
C GLU A 217 -31.44 -7.53 24.87
N PRO A 218 -32.75 -7.83 24.95
CA PRO A 218 -33.36 -8.29 26.19
C PRO A 218 -32.81 -9.66 26.60
N THR A 219 -32.71 -9.90 27.91
CA THR A 219 -32.32 -11.19 28.48
C THR A 219 -33.08 -11.46 29.79
N ASP A 220 -33.43 -12.72 30.00
CA ASP A 220 -33.97 -13.24 31.27
C ASP A 220 -32.86 -13.65 32.26
N ASP A 221 -31.60 -13.69 31.79
CA ASP A 221 -30.44 -14.02 32.62
C ASP A 221 -29.94 -12.76 33.36
N GLU A 222 -30.24 -12.68 34.66
CA GLU A 222 -29.84 -11.56 35.52
C GLU A 222 -28.31 -11.37 35.58
N ASP A 223 -27.51 -12.44 35.46
CA ASP A 223 -26.05 -12.37 35.49
C ASP A 223 -25.46 -11.81 34.18
N ALA A 224 -26.25 -11.82 33.10
CA ALA A 224 -25.84 -11.31 31.79
C ALA A 224 -26.15 -9.82 31.60
N VAL A 225 -26.99 -9.21 32.44
CA VAL A 225 -27.34 -7.78 32.37
C VAL A 225 -26.06 -6.91 32.45
N ASP A 226 -26.03 -5.82 31.68
CA ASP A 226 -24.88 -4.91 31.55
C ASP A 226 -23.60 -5.56 31.00
N THR A 227 -23.70 -6.73 30.36
CA THR A 227 -22.63 -7.35 29.59
C THR A 227 -22.83 -7.18 28.09
N VAL A 228 -21.75 -7.36 27.33
CA VAL A 228 -21.79 -7.33 25.85
C VAL A 228 -22.40 -8.63 25.35
N ALA A 229 -23.58 -8.54 24.75
CA ALA A 229 -24.26 -9.65 24.08
C ALA A 229 -23.49 -10.11 22.84
N ARG A 230 -23.15 -9.16 21.96
CA ARG A 230 -22.30 -9.41 20.79
C ARG A 230 -21.63 -8.15 20.27
N THR A 231 -20.51 -8.34 19.62
CA THR A 231 -19.77 -7.31 18.91
C THR A 231 -20.29 -7.18 17.48
N VAL A 232 -20.82 -6.01 17.14
CA VAL A 232 -21.27 -5.68 15.77
C VAL A 232 -20.08 -5.28 14.90
N ARG A 233 -19.14 -4.54 15.47
CA ARG A 233 -17.90 -4.13 14.81
C ARG A 233 -16.73 -4.29 15.78
N PRO A 234 -15.68 -5.02 15.42
CA PRO A 234 -14.54 -5.21 16.31
C PRO A 234 -13.78 -3.90 16.54
N GLY A 235 -13.18 -3.80 17.74
CA GLY A 235 -12.28 -2.72 18.11
C GLY A 235 -10.82 -3.08 17.86
N TYR A 236 -9.95 -2.08 18.00
CA TYR A 236 -8.51 -2.22 17.80
C TYR A 236 -7.76 -1.44 18.86
N ALA A 237 -6.84 -2.11 19.56
CA ALA A 237 -6.02 -1.52 20.62
C ALA A 237 -4.53 -1.58 20.27
N ASP A 238 -3.81 -0.50 20.51
CA ASP A 238 -2.34 -0.44 20.45
C ASP A 238 -1.80 -0.43 21.88
N GLY A 239 -1.34 -1.59 22.36
CA GLY A 239 -1.06 -1.83 23.77
C GLY A 239 -2.32 -1.67 24.64
N GLU A 240 -2.26 -0.78 25.61
CA GLU A 240 -3.38 -0.46 26.52
C GLU A 240 -4.35 0.58 25.95
N ARG A 241 -4.00 1.22 24.84
CA ARG A 241 -4.76 2.32 24.27
C ARG A 241 -5.71 1.84 23.19
N MET A 242 -7.00 2.13 23.33
CA MET A 242 -7.98 1.88 22.30
C MET A 242 -7.82 2.89 21.14
N VAL A 243 -7.57 2.38 19.94
CA VAL A 243 -7.46 3.19 18.71
C VAL A 243 -8.82 3.32 18.04
N VAL A 244 -9.57 2.21 18.01
CA VAL A 244 -10.94 2.11 17.51
C VAL A 244 -11.76 1.35 18.55
N CYS A 245 -12.80 1.98 19.10
CA CYS A 245 -13.69 1.30 20.05
C CYS A 245 -14.56 0.28 19.32
N PRO A 246 -14.75 -0.94 19.85
CA PRO A 246 -15.73 -1.87 19.33
C PRO A 246 -17.14 -1.29 19.42
N SER A 247 -17.95 -1.55 18.40
CA SER A 247 -19.40 -1.32 18.45
C SER A 247 -20.09 -2.58 18.93
N VAL A 248 -20.87 -2.47 19.99
CA VAL A 248 -21.42 -3.62 20.73
C VAL A 248 -22.92 -3.48 20.94
N ILE A 249 -23.58 -4.63 21.10
CA ILE A 249 -24.94 -4.73 21.64
C ILE A 249 -24.83 -5.19 23.09
N ALA A 250 -25.52 -4.52 24.00
CA ALA A 250 -25.51 -4.84 25.42
C ALA A 250 -26.78 -5.60 25.82
N TYR A 251 -26.66 -6.53 26.76
CA TYR A 251 -27.83 -7.14 27.38
C TYR A 251 -28.53 -6.16 28.33
N VAL A 252 -29.86 -6.13 28.24
CA VAL A 252 -30.75 -5.37 29.15
C VAL A 252 -31.81 -6.32 29.72
N PRO A 253 -32.41 -6.01 30.89
CA PRO A 253 -33.49 -6.83 31.43
C PRO A 253 -34.65 -6.94 30.44
N ASP A 254 -35.27 -8.12 30.34
CA ASP A 254 -36.52 -8.27 29.59
C ASP A 254 -37.69 -7.61 30.37
N GLU A 255 -38.14 -6.45 29.90
CA GLU A 255 -39.32 -5.77 30.41
C GLU A 255 -40.54 -6.28 29.64
N GLY A 256 -41.00 -7.49 29.99
CA GLY A 256 -42.12 -8.18 29.34
C GLY A 256 -43.41 -7.37 29.19
#